data_AF-A0A5C6M4I0-F1
#
_entry.id   AF-A0A5C6M4I0-F1
#
_cell.length_a   1.000
_cell.length_b   1.000
_cell.length_c   1.000
_cell.angle_alpha   90.00
_cell.angle_beta   90.00
_cell.angle_gamma   90.00
#
_symmetry.space_group_name_H-M   'P 1'
#
loop_
_entity.id
_entity.type
_entity.pdbx_description
1 polymer ?
#
loop_
_entity_poly.entity_id
_entity_poly.type
_entity_poly.pdbx_seq_one_letter_code
_entity_poly.pdbx_strand_id
1 'polypeptide(L)'
;MSLTLFRCYMIDIDRTLEYTWGHRSMLGHILIESRGKTTLSPDDQFVVETFIRNHSSKIDVSARFLIGQGQVVGPGGSTVFLARGYDLANGTALRGSAFKWDARAGKPLYLSSNSDDVLIGRGLASMMNCSIGPTSDLLTGEGYPLNDRPFKCPQGRLTLSDTTTPTFGNSSALKGLALASGY
;
A
#
# COMPACT_ATOMS: atom_id res chain seq x y z
N MET A 1 32.42 10.82 24.50
CA MET A 1 30.97 10.63 24.75
C MET A 1 30.10 11.06 23.55
N SER A 2 30.45 12.14 22.82
CA SER A 2 29.71 12.56 21.62
C SER A 2 29.69 11.52 20.49
N LEU A 3 30.81 10.85 20.22
CA LEU A 3 30.92 9.84 19.14
C LEU A 3 29.91 8.68 19.28
N THR A 4 29.62 8.25 20.51
CA THR A 4 28.66 7.18 20.79
C THR A 4 27.22 7.62 20.51
N LEU A 5 26.87 8.86 20.86
CA LEU A 5 25.54 9.42 20.56
C LEU A 5 25.31 9.52 19.05
N PHE A 6 26.30 10.00 18.29
CA PHE A 6 26.22 10.03 16.83
C PHE A 6 26.05 8.62 16.25
N ARG A 7 26.77 7.62 16.77
CA ARG A 7 26.64 6.24 16.31
C ARG A 7 25.27 5.65 16.58
N CYS A 8 24.70 5.85 17.78
CA CYS A 8 23.34 5.41 18.10
C CYS A 8 22.30 6.08 17.21
N TYR A 9 22.42 7.39 16.99
CA TYR A 9 21.53 8.13 16.10
C TYR A 9 21.57 7.62 14.65
N MET A 10 22.75 7.32 14.11
CA MET A 10 22.88 6.76 12.76
C MET A 10 22.24 5.38 12.64
N ILE A 11 22.37 4.53 13.66
CA ILE A 11 21.71 3.22 13.70
C ILE A 11 20.18 3.37 13.72
N ASP A 12 19.67 4.33 14.49
CA ASP A 12 18.23 4.59 14.57
C ASP A 12 17.68 5.14 13.25
N ILE A 13 18.41 6.00 12.55
CA ILE A 13 18.03 6.46 11.21
C ILE A 13 17.98 5.29 10.23
N ASP A 14 19.04 4.48 10.19
CA ASP A 14 19.15 3.37 9.24
C ASP A 14 18.00 2.40 9.43
N ARG A 15 17.74 2.02 10.70
CA ARG A 15 16.59 1.20 11.06
C ARG A 15 15.27 1.86 10.68
N THR A 16 15.13 3.18 10.87
CA THR A 16 13.90 3.90 10.50
C THR A 16 13.68 3.90 8.99
N LEU A 17 14.73 4.08 8.19
CA LEU A 17 14.67 4.06 6.73
C LEU A 17 14.33 2.65 6.21
N GLU A 18 15.03 1.63 6.69
CA GLU A 18 14.76 0.24 6.30
C GLU A 18 13.33 -0.18 6.69
N TYR A 19 12.96 0.05 7.96
CA TYR A 19 11.66 -0.34 8.50
C TYR A 19 10.51 0.44 7.86
N THR A 20 10.64 1.76 7.73
CA THR A 20 9.55 2.60 7.22
C THR A 20 9.53 2.59 5.69
N TRP A 21 10.65 2.83 5.02
CA TRP A 21 10.65 3.01 3.56
C TRP A 21 10.79 1.68 2.83
N GLY A 22 11.73 0.83 3.28
CA GLY A 22 11.95 -0.49 2.70
C GLY A 22 10.71 -1.37 2.85
N HIS A 23 10.28 -1.60 4.09
CA HIS A 23 9.20 -2.53 4.38
C HIS A 23 7.81 -1.90 4.38
N ARG A 24 7.52 -0.98 5.31
CA ARG A 24 6.15 -0.43 5.47
C ARG A 24 5.63 0.26 4.21
N SER A 25 6.49 1.03 3.56
CA SER A 25 6.15 1.78 2.34
C SER A 25 6.33 0.97 1.06
N MET A 26 6.96 -0.21 1.15
CA MET A 26 7.33 -1.07 0.03
C MET A 26 8.13 -0.36 -1.08
N LEU A 27 8.95 0.64 -0.74
CA LEU A 27 9.79 1.31 -1.73
C LEU A 27 11.04 0.48 -2.07
N GLY A 28 11.41 -0.46 -1.20
CA GLY A 28 12.62 -1.25 -1.34
C GLY A 28 13.88 -0.37 -1.34
N HIS A 29 14.94 -0.88 -1.94
CA HIS A 29 16.23 -0.18 -2.07
C HIS A 29 16.36 0.58 -3.39
N ILE A 30 15.64 0.14 -4.42
CA ILE A 30 15.72 0.68 -5.78
C ILE A 30 14.31 0.83 -6.31
N LEU A 31 13.99 2.05 -6.74
CA LEU A 31 12.75 2.38 -7.43
C LEU A 31 13.08 2.64 -8.90
N ILE A 32 12.36 1.99 -9.82
CA ILE A 32 12.52 2.18 -11.25
C ILE A 32 11.27 2.87 -11.78
N GLU A 33 11.44 4.07 -12.32
CA GLU A 33 10.35 4.90 -12.85
C GLU A 33 10.68 5.36 -14.27
N SER A 34 9.64 5.54 -15.09
CA SER A 34 9.79 6.18 -16.40
C SER A 34 9.84 7.70 -16.22
N ARG A 35 10.78 8.37 -16.88
CA ARG A 35 10.82 9.83 -16.90
C ARG A 35 9.54 10.40 -17.49
N GLY A 36 8.80 11.16 -16.69
CA GLY A 36 7.61 11.89 -17.13
C GLY A 36 6.41 11.00 -17.52
N LYS A 37 6.43 9.70 -17.22
CA LYS A 37 5.29 8.80 -17.42
C LYS A 37 4.95 8.07 -16.12
N THR A 38 3.66 7.85 -15.89
CA THR A 38 3.16 7.12 -14.71
C THR A 38 3.32 5.59 -14.84
N THR A 39 3.64 5.08 -16.03
CA THR A 39 3.80 3.66 -16.30
C THR A 39 5.03 3.39 -17.18
N LEU A 40 5.69 2.26 -16.95
CA LEU A 40 6.75 1.75 -17.81
C LEU A 40 6.15 1.23 -19.12
N SER A 41 6.79 1.53 -20.25
CA SER A 41 6.39 0.95 -21.54
C SER A 41 6.64 -0.57 -21.55
N PRO A 42 5.98 -1.35 -22.42
CA PRO A 42 6.25 -2.78 -22.54
C PRO A 42 7.74 -3.10 -22.77
N ASP A 43 8.43 -2.28 -23.56
CA ASP A 43 9.86 -2.44 -23.84
C ASP A 43 10.72 -2.18 -22.58
N ASP A 44 10.40 -1.12 -21.82
CA ASP A 44 11.08 -0.83 -20.54
C ASP A 44 10.85 -1.95 -19.53
N GLN A 45 9.61 -2.46 -19.44
CA GLN A 45 9.28 -3.57 -18.55
C GLN A 45 10.09 -4.82 -18.93
N PHE A 46 10.20 -5.12 -20.23
CA PHE A 46 10.99 -6.25 -20.70
C PHE A 46 12.48 -6.13 -20.32
N VAL A 47 13.06 -4.93 -20.44
CA VAL A 47 14.46 -4.67 -20.04
C VAL A 47 14.65 -4.88 -18.53
N VAL A 48 13.74 -4.34 -17.72
CA VAL A 48 13.79 -4.47 -16.26
C VAL A 48 13.62 -5.93 -15.83
N GLU A 49 12.64 -6.64 -16.37
CA GLU A 49 12.40 -8.05 -16.06
C GLU A 49 13.59 -8.94 -16.47
N THR A 50 14.21 -8.64 -17.62
CA THR A 50 15.43 -9.34 -18.07
C THR A 50 16.59 -9.06 -17.12
N PHE A 51 16.77 -7.81 -16.69
CA PHE A 51 17.80 -7.44 -15.72
C PHE A 51 17.60 -8.17 -14.39
N ILE A 52 16.38 -8.18 -13.86
CA ILE A 52 16.03 -8.86 -12.61
C ILE A 52 16.36 -10.36 -12.71
N ARG A 53 15.96 -10.99 -13.82
CA ARG A 53 16.21 -12.43 -14.05
C ARG A 53 17.69 -12.77 -14.09
N ASN A 54 18.49 -11.95 -14.78
CA ASN A 54 19.93 -12.15 -14.92
C ASN A 54 20.71 -11.88 -13.61
N HIS A 55 20.09 -11.20 -12.65
CA HIS A 55 20.68 -10.85 -11.36
C HIS A 55 19.88 -11.38 -10.17
N SER A 56 19.17 -12.50 -10.37
CA SER A 56 18.29 -13.09 -9.35
C SER A 56 19.01 -13.49 -8.07
N SER A 57 20.34 -13.72 -8.11
CA SER A 57 21.16 -13.98 -6.92
C SER A 57 21.43 -12.75 -6.07
N LYS A 58 21.14 -11.55 -6.56
CA LYS A 58 21.37 -10.26 -5.87
C LYS A 58 20.08 -9.49 -5.58
N ILE A 59 18.94 -9.94 -6.11
CA ILE A 59 17.65 -9.27 -6.01
C ILE A 59 16.70 -10.22 -5.29
N ASP A 60 16.46 -9.95 -4.01
CA ASP A 60 15.63 -10.81 -3.17
C ASP A 60 14.15 -10.76 -3.57
N VAL A 61 13.66 -9.57 -3.91
CA VAL A 61 12.25 -9.34 -4.26
C VAL A 61 12.12 -8.17 -5.22
N SER A 62 11.18 -8.29 -6.16
CA SER A 62 10.75 -7.22 -7.05
C SER A 62 9.22 -7.20 -7.11
N ALA A 63 8.61 -6.03 -6.94
CA ALA A 63 7.17 -5.86 -7.11
C ALA A 63 6.87 -4.75 -8.11
N ARG A 64 5.81 -4.92 -8.89
CA ARG A 64 5.31 -3.89 -9.78
C ARG A 64 4.25 -3.08 -9.04
N PHE A 65 4.24 -1.79 -9.33
CA PHE A 65 3.28 -0.85 -8.81
C PHE A 65 2.55 -0.16 -9.96
N LEU A 66 1.26 0.06 -9.77
CA LEU A 66 0.44 0.91 -10.61
C LEU A 66 -0.08 2.05 -9.74
N ILE A 67 0.24 3.29 -10.12
CA ILE A 67 -0.30 4.46 -9.43
C ILE A 67 -1.53 4.94 -10.20
N GLY A 68 -2.64 5.04 -9.50
CA GLY A 68 -3.91 5.56 -10.01
C GLY A 68 -4.29 6.84 -9.27
N GLN A 69 -5.15 7.63 -9.89
CA GLN A 69 -5.77 8.76 -9.23
C GLN A 69 -7.18 8.94 -9.76
N GLY A 70 -8.09 9.21 -8.85
CA GLY A 70 -9.50 9.23 -9.18
C GLY A 70 -10.31 10.09 -8.25
N GLN A 71 -11.61 10.11 -8.50
CA GLN A 71 -12.60 10.71 -7.65
C GLN A 71 -13.46 9.62 -7.03
N VAL A 72 -13.68 9.73 -5.73
CA VAL A 72 -14.59 8.86 -4.98
C VAL A 72 -15.75 9.70 -4.46
N VAL A 73 -16.95 9.23 -4.74
CA VAL A 73 -18.21 9.83 -4.29
C VAL A 73 -18.90 8.86 -3.35
N GLY A 74 -19.29 9.34 -2.17
CA GLY A 74 -19.99 8.56 -1.17
C GLY A 74 -20.89 9.41 -0.26
N PRO A 75 -21.44 8.81 0.81
CA PRO A 75 -22.42 9.46 1.68
C PRO A 75 -21.90 10.71 2.39
N GLY A 76 -20.59 10.80 2.66
CA GLY A 76 -19.97 11.95 3.31
C GLY A 76 -19.37 13.00 2.36
N GLY A 77 -19.55 12.84 1.04
CA GLY A 77 -19.11 13.81 0.04
C GLY A 77 -18.33 13.21 -1.12
N SER A 78 -17.63 14.07 -1.85
CA SER A 78 -16.77 13.70 -2.98
C SER A 78 -15.35 14.20 -2.74
N THR A 79 -14.36 13.36 -3.03
CA THR A 79 -12.95 13.71 -2.85
C THR A 79 -12.07 13.02 -3.89
N VAL A 80 -10.87 13.55 -4.09
CA VAL A 80 -9.85 12.91 -4.94
C VAL A 80 -9.10 11.88 -4.10
N PHE A 81 -8.82 10.72 -4.66
CA PHE A 81 -7.98 9.70 -4.06
C PHE A 81 -6.75 9.42 -4.93
N LEU A 82 -5.68 9.00 -4.27
CA LEU A 82 -4.54 8.35 -4.90
C LEU A 82 -4.62 6.87 -4.58
N ALA A 83 -4.46 6.04 -5.60
CA ALA A 83 -4.45 4.59 -5.48
C ALA A 83 -3.07 4.02 -5.82
N ARG A 84 -2.74 2.90 -5.18
CA ARG A 84 -1.56 2.11 -5.47
C ARG A 84 -1.98 0.66 -5.62
N GLY A 85 -2.00 0.17 -6.87
CA GLY A 85 -2.08 -1.24 -7.19
C GLY A 85 -0.70 -1.88 -7.12
N TYR A 86 -0.63 -3.15 -6.70
CA TYR A 86 0.62 -3.91 -6.69
C TYR A 86 0.35 -5.42 -6.73
N ASP A 87 1.33 -6.19 -7.18
CA ASP A 87 1.28 -7.65 -7.13
C ASP A 87 1.23 -8.12 -5.66
N LEU A 88 0.13 -8.73 -5.21
CA LEU A 88 -0.08 -9.05 -3.79
C LEU A 88 1.03 -9.94 -3.21
N ALA A 89 1.46 -10.97 -3.93
CA ALA A 89 2.52 -11.87 -3.48
C ALA A 89 3.85 -11.13 -3.27
N ASN A 90 4.28 -10.38 -4.29
CA ASN A 90 5.55 -9.64 -4.25
C ASN A 90 5.51 -8.46 -3.26
N GLY A 91 4.38 -7.75 -3.16
CA GLY A 91 4.18 -6.69 -2.18
C GLY A 91 4.17 -7.22 -0.74
N THR A 92 3.61 -8.39 -0.51
CA THR A 92 3.67 -9.06 0.80
C THR A 92 5.10 -9.46 1.15
N ALA A 93 5.87 -9.96 0.17
CA ALA A 93 7.28 -10.27 0.35
C ALA A 93 8.12 -9.01 0.65
N LEU A 94 7.88 -7.88 -0.05
CA LEU A 94 8.55 -6.59 0.23
C LEU A 94 8.29 -6.08 1.66
N ARG A 95 7.07 -6.21 2.16
CA ARG A 95 6.73 -5.82 3.53
C ARG A 95 7.42 -6.68 4.60
N GLY A 96 7.89 -7.87 4.25
CA GLY A 96 8.48 -8.81 5.20
C GLY A 96 7.49 -9.30 6.26
N SER A 97 7.99 -10.05 7.24
CA SER A 97 7.18 -10.62 8.33
C SER A 97 6.58 -9.54 9.23
N ALA A 98 7.36 -8.51 9.55
CA ALA A 98 6.99 -7.44 10.47
C ALA A 98 5.91 -6.48 9.95
N PHE A 99 5.65 -6.43 8.65
CA PHE A 99 4.59 -5.57 8.10
C PHE A 99 3.61 -6.32 7.22
N LYS A 100 3.61 -7.65 7.30
CA LYS A 100 2.66 -8.47 6.57
C LYS A 100 1.22 -8.05 6.85
N TRP A 101 0.93 -7.59 8.07
CA TRP A 101 -0.36 -7.02 8.43
C TRP A 101 -0.36 -5.50 8.38
N ASP A 102 -0.91 -4.96 7.30
CA ASP A 102 -0.97 -3.53 6.99
C ASP A 102 -2.37 -2.90 7.16
N ALA A 103 -3.34 -3.70 7.62
CA ALA A 103 -4.71 -3.26 7.87
C ALA A 103 -4.92 -2.88 9.34
N ARG A 104 -5.31 -1.62 9.61
CA ARG A 104 -5.72 -1.21 10.97
C ARG A 104 -7.05 -1.85 11.37
N ALA A 105 -7.95 -2.04 10.41
CA ALA A 105 -9.25 -2.70 10.58
C ALA A 105 -9.61 -3.53 9.34
N GLY A 106 -10.37 -4.61 9.53
CA GLY A 106 -10.58 -5.67 8.54
C GLY A 106 -9.34 -6.56 8.42
N LYS A 107 -9.08 -7.03 7.19
CA LYS A 107 -7.94 -7.89 6.86
C LYS A 107 -7.05 -7.28 5.77
N PRO A 108 -5.73 -7.58 5.77
CA PRO A 108 -4.84 -7.25 4.67
C PRO A 108 -5.30 -7.83 3.32
N LEU A 109 -4.94 -7.17 2.21
CA LEU A 109 -5.36 -7.61 0.86
C LEU A 109 -4.88 -9.01 0.48
N TYR A 110 -3.71 -9.44 0.96
CA TYR A 110 -3.21 -10.78 0.66
C TYR A 110 -4.03 -11.92 1.31
N LEU A 111 -4.88 -11.59 2.30
CA LEU A 111 -5.87 -12.49 2.91
C LEU A 111 -7.27 -12.29 2.30
N SER A 112 -7.41 -11.40 1.33
CA SER A 112 -8.66 -11.26 0.60
C SER A 112 -8.88 -12.46 -0.32
N SER A 113 -10.11 -12.97 -0.33
CA SER A 113 -10.58 -13.97 -1.28
C SER A 113 -11.25 -13.32 -2.50
N ASN A 114 -11.40 -12.00 -2.49
CA ASN A 114 -12.08 -11.22 -3.53
C ASN A 114 -11.10 -10.25 -4.18
N SER A 115 -11.03 -10.27 -5.51
CA SER A 115 -10.17 -9.39 -6.31
C SER A 115 -10.57 -7.92 -6.23
N ASP A 116 -11.82 -7.64 -5.87
CA ASP A 116 -12.37 -6.28 -5.83
C ASP A 116 -12.23 -5.63 -4.45
N ASP A 117 -11.57 -6.31 -3.51
CA ASP A 117 -11.33 -5.75 -2.18
C ASP A 117 -10.19 -4.72 -2.23
N VAL A 118 -10.35 -3.64 -1.49
CA VAL A 118 -9.37 -2.55 -1.43
C VAL A 118 -9.05 -2.17 0.01
N LEU A 119 -7.82 -1.67 0.21
CA LEU A 119 -7.40 -1.03 1.44
C LEU A 119 -7.51 0.49 1.28
N ILE A 120 -8.30 1.13 2.15
CA ILE A 120 -8.52 2.58 2.14
C ILE A 120 -7.86 3.24 3.34
N GLY A 121 -7.19 4.38 3.13
CA GLY A 121 -6.61 5.15 4.23
C GLY A 121 -7.67 5.64 5.21
N ARG A 122 -7.28 5.81 6.49
CA ARG A 122 -8.14 6.35 7.57
C ARG A 122 -8.89 7.63 7.18
N GLY A 123 -8.20 8.57 6.53
CA GLY A 123 -8.83 9.83 6.09
C GLY A 123 -9.97 9.59 5.10
N LEU A 124 -9.73 8.74 4.09
CA LEU A 124 -10.76 8.39 3.11
C LEU A 124 -11.93 7.64 3.75
N ALA A 125 -11.66 6.67 4.63
CA ALA A 125 -12.71 5.96 5.33
C ALA A 125 -13.57 6.89 6.20
N SER A 126 -12.94 7.85 6.88
CA SER A 126 -13.66 8.86 7.67
C SER A 126 -14.55 9.73 6.77
N MET A 127 -14.05 10.19 5.62
CA MET A 127 -14.86 10.95 4.66
C MET A 127 -16.02 10.14 4.08
N MET A 128 -15.86 8.82 3.98
CA MET A 128 -16.91 7.91 3.52
C MET A 128 -17.84 7.43 4.64
N ASN A 129 -17.76 8.04 5.84
CA ASN A 129 -18.54 7.67 7.02
C ASN A 129 -18.37 6.21 7.45
N CYS A 130 -17.22 5.59 7.16
CA CYS A 130 -16.93 4.24 7.60
C CYS A 130 -16.60 4.22 9.09
N SER A 131 -17.21 3.29 9.81
CA SER A 131 -16.97 3.03 11.22
C SER A 131 -15.90 1.95 11.40
N ILE A 132 -14.94 2.26 12.28
CA ILE A 132 -13.93 1.34 12.76
C ILE A 132 -14.36 0.95 14.16
N GLY A 133 -14.42 -0.36 14.46
CA GLY A 133 -14.68 -0.83 15.82
C GLY A 133 -13.61 -0.34 16.81
N PRO A 134 -13.78 -0.56 18.12
CA PRO A 134 -12.72 -0.30 19.08
C PRO A 134 -11.46 -1.09 18.69
N THR A 135 -10.38 -0.38 18.38
CA THR A 135 -9.08 -0.97 18.03
C THR A 135 -8.05 -0.52 19.04
N SER A 136 -7.17 -1.43 19.47
CA SER A 136 -5.96 -1.02 20.16
C SER A 136 -5.00 -0.43 19.12
N ASP A 137 -4.68 0.86 19.27
CA ASP A 137 -3.78 1.61 18.39
C ASP A 137 -2.30 1.27 18.61
N LEU A 138 -2.01 0.06 19.08
CA LEU A 138 -0.65 -0.37 19.34
C LEU A 138 -0.03 -0.85 18.02
N LEU A 139 0.57 0.11 17.31
CA LEU A 139 1.66 -0.20 16.41
C LEU A 139 2.77 -0.79 17.28
N THR A 140 3.01 -2.08 17.15
CA THR A 140 4.18 -2.70 17.78
C THR A 140 5.40 -2.40 16.91
N GLY A 141 6.61 -2.58 17.43
CA GLY A 141 7.84 -2.55 16.62
C GLY A 141 7.87 -3.62 15.51
N GLU A 142 6.83 -4.45 15.40
CA GLU A 142 6.61 -5.49 14.40
C GLU A 142 5.25 -5.30 13.69
N GLY A 143 4.80 -4.05 13.54
CA GLY A 143 3.56 -3.72 12.84
C GLY A 143 2.31 -3.91 13.69
N TYR A 144 1.18 -4.20 13.06
CA TYR A 144 -0.09 -4.41 13.75
C TYR A 144 -0.25 -5.88 14.18
N PRO A 145 -0.83 -6.15 15.37
CA PRO A 145 -1.21 -7.50 15.78
C PRO A 145 -2.11 -8.17 14.72
N LEU A 146 -1.84 -9.46 14.45
CA LEU A 146 -2.48 -10.29 13.41
C LEU A 146 -3.94 -10.68 13.74
N ASN A 147 -4.81 -9.70 13.97
CA ASN A 147 -6.20 -9.94 14.34
C ASN A 147 -7.16 -9.15 13.44
N ASP A 148 -8.16 -9.84 12.88
CA ASP A 148 -9.27 -9.19 12.17
C ASP A 148 -10.06 -8.32 13.14
N ARG A 149 -10.38 -7.10 12.71
CA ARG A 149 -11.04 -6.09 13.52
C ARG A 149 -12.25 -5.57 12.78
N PRO A 150 -13.40 -5.38 13.44
CA PRO A 150 -14.62 -4.95 12.77
C PRO A 150 -14.44 -3.64 12.01
N PHE A 151 -14.82 -3.66 10.74
CA PHE A 151 -14.86 -2.50 9.87
C PHE A 151 -16.19 -2.49 9.11
N LYS A 152 -16.90 -1.37 9.12
CA LYS A 152 -18.20 -1.24 8.44
C LYS A 152 -18.31 0.12 7.76
N CYS A 153 -18.48 0.13 6.46
CA CYS A 153 -18.89 1.33 5.72
C CYS A 153 -20.43 1.38 5.59
N PRO A 154 -21.04 2.57 5.51
CA PRO A 154 -22.47 2.71 5.25
C PRO A 154 -22.83 2.00 3.95
N GLN A 155 -24.01 1.38 3.91
CA GLN A 155 -24.53 0.80 2.68
C GLN A 155 -24.95 1.93 1.74
N GLY A 156 -24.11 2.18 0.74
CA GLY A 156 -24.32 3.15 -0.32
C GLY A 156 -23.31 2.86 -1.42
N ARG A 157 -23.67 3.09 -2.69
CA ARG A 157 -22.71 2.90 -3.78
C ARG A 157 -21.60 3.93 -3.64
N LEU A 158 -20.42 3.48 -3.25
CA LEU A 158 -19.20 4.20 -3.54
C LEU A 158 -18.99 4.13 -5.05
N THR A 159 -19.01 5.29 -5.69
CA THR A 159 -18.68 5.40 -7.11
C THR A 159 -17.23 5.84 -7.21
N LEU A 160 -16.42 5.01 -7.84
CA LEU A 160 -15.04 5.33 -8.17
C LEU A 160 -14.96 5.67 -9.66
N SER A 161 -14.32 6.80 -9.95
CA SER A 161 -13.84 7.12 -11.29
C SER A 161 -12.34 7.26 -11.19
N ASP A 162 -11.58 6.38 -11.86
CA ASP A 162 -10.12 6.41 -11.86
C ASP A 162 -9.61 6.68 -13.27
N THR A 163 -8.47 7.37 -13.33
CA THR A 163 -7.75 7.62 -14.56
C THR A 163 -6.39 6.94 -14.49
N THR A 164 -6.32 5.74 -15.05
CA THR A 164 -5.05 5.12 -15.45
C THR A 164 -4.89 5.36 -16.96
N THR A 165 -4.14 6.38 -17.37
CA THR A 165 -4.13 6.83 -18.77
C THR A 165 -3.66 5.74 -19.76
N PRO A 166 -4.26 5.59 -20.97
CA PRO A 166 -5.51 6.17 -21.48
C PRO A 166 -6.61 5.10 -21.53
N THR A 167 -7.04 4.59 -20.38
CA THR A 167 -8.25 3.75 -20.31
C THR A 167 -9.06 4.22 -19.13
N PHE A 168 -10.19 4.87 -19.43
CA PHE A 168 -11.21 5.22 -18.45
C PHE A 168 -11.88 3.93 -17.98
N GLY A 169 -11.58 3.51 -16.76
CA GLY A 169 -12.27 2.42 -16.10
C GLY A 169 -13.31 2.97 -15.13
N ASN A 170 -14.59 2.84 -15.44
CA ASN A 170 -15.65 3.03 -14.44
C ASN A 170 -15.76 1.74 -13.63
N SER A 171 -15.22 1.70 -12.41
CA SER A 171 -15.43 0.58 -11.49
C SER A 171 -16.63 0.88 -10.59
N SER A 172 -17.71 0.13 -10.77
CA SER A 172 -18.87 0.17 -9.89
C SER A 172 -18.78 -0.94 -8.85
N ALA A 173 -18.95 -0.57 -7.58
CA ALA A 173 -19.11 -1.42 -6.40
C ALA A 173 -17.85 -2.15 -5.88
N LEU A 174 -17.15 -1.47 -4.96
CA LEU A 174 -16.22 -2.13 -4.03
C LEU A 174 -17.01 -2.97 -3.03
N LYS A 175 -16.74 -4.28 -2.96
CA LYS A 175 -17.46 -5.22 -2.07
C LYS A 175 -16.71 -5.52 -0.77
N GLY A 176 -15.42 -5.24 -0.70
CA GLY A 176 -14.64 -5.34 0.53
C GLY A 176 -13.74 -4.13 0.69
N LEU A 177 -13.81 -3.54 1.87
CA LEU A 177 -13.04 -2.37 2.26
C LEU A 177 -12.36 -2.72 3.57
N ALA A 178 -11.05 -2.57 3.61
CA ALA A 178 -10.27 -2.65 4.83
C ALA A 178 -9.53 -1.32 5.04
N LEU A 179 -9.18 -0.98 6.27
CA LEU A 179 -8.53 0.30 6.56
C LEU A 179 -7.00 0.16 6.48
N ALA A 180 -6.37 0.86 5.55
CA ALA A 180 -4.92 1.06 5.57
C ALA A 180 -4.50 2.03 6.68
N SER A 181 -3.37 1.74 7.29
CA SER A 181 -2.60 2.72 8.06
C SER A 181 -2.08 3.82 7.13
N GLY A 182 -2.71 5.00 7.14
CA GLY A 182 -2.07 6.22 6.64
C GLY A 182 -0.99 6.72 7.61
N TYR A 183 0.03 7.39 7.07
CA TYR A 183 1.04 8.13 7.83
C TYR A 183 0.41 9.17 8.77
#